data_AF-A0A0F8ZY46-F1
#
_entry.id   AF-A0A0F8ZY46-F1
#
_cell.length_a   1.000
_cell.length_b   1.000
_cell.length_c   1.000
_cell.angle_alpha   90.00
_cell.angle_beta   90.00
_cell.angle_gamma   90.00
#
_symmetry.space_group_name_H-M   'P 1'
#
loop_
_entity.id
_entity.type
_entity.pdbx_description
1 polymer ?
#
loop_
_entity_poly.entity_id
_entity_poly.type
_entity_poly.pdbx_seq_one_letter_code
_entity_poly.pdbx_strand_id
1 'polypeptide(L)'
;MATKQFPKTWPPLVIREFTDIKKAYIIVRDLVRSLDDLRKKILEVGNDHAALIDFSISATDGITSGTTQTQAGATALTSRFNRVATHGNVDDGVKLPTALAGKEVIILNDTAVADLQVWPATDDAIEGAAADAVG
;
A
#
# COMPACT_ATOMS: atom_id res chain seq x y z
N MET A 1 -8.27 -57.98 -38.13
CA MET A 1 -8.32 -56.51 -38.20
C MET A 1 -6.90 -56.01 -38.47
N ALA A 2 -6.64 -55.30 -39.56
CA ALA A 2 -5.31 -54.78 -39.85
C ALA A 2 -4.92 -53.76 -38.77
N THR A 3 -3.83 -54.03 -38.05
CA THR A 3 -3.27 -53.11 -37.06
C THR A 3 -2.84 -51.84 -37.79
N LYS A 4 -3.44 -50.70 -37.44
CA LYS A 4 -2.99 -49.40 -37.95
C LYS A 4 -1.58 -49.16 -37.40
N GLN A 5 -0.56 -49.45 -38.20
CA GLN A 5 0.83 -49.26 -37.84
C GLN A 5 1.18 -47.80 -38.11
N PHE A 6 1.41 -47.03 -37.05
CA PHE A 6 1.88 -45.65 -37.20
C PHE A 6 3.29 -45.65 -37.83
N PRO A 7 3.58 -44.73 -38.77
CA PRO A 7 4.88 -44.68 -39.43
C PRO A 7 5.99 -44.40 -38.39
N LYS A 8 7.15 -45.08 -38.53
CA LYS A 8 8.31 -44.90 -37.63
C LYS A 8 8.85 -43.47 -37.64
N THR A 9 8.59 -42.72 -38.71
CA THR A 9 8.95 -41.31 -38.89
C THR A 9 7.88 -40.60 -39.69
N TRP A 10 7.45 -39.43 -39.23
CA TRP A 10 6.48 -38.58 -39.92
C TRP A 10 7.14 -37.83 -41.09
N PRO A 11 6.38 -37.43 -42.13
CA PRO A 11 6.88 -36.56 -43.18
C PRO A 11 7.45 -35.24 -42.62
N PRO A 12 8.50 -34.65 -43.23
CA PRO A 12 9.14 -33.43 -42.71
C PRO A 12 8.20 -32.23 -42.53
N LEU A 13 7.20 -32.08 -43.40
CA LEU A 13 6.18 -31.03 -43.31
C LEU A 13 5.36 -31.14 -42.02
N VAL A 14 4.97 -32.36 -41.66
CA VAL A 14 4.21 -32.65 -40.43
C VAL A 14 5.04 -32.29 -39.19
N ILE A 15 6.33 -32.61 -39.18
CA ILE A 15 7.24 -32.28 -38.07
C ILE A 15 7.39 -30.76 -37.91
N ARG A 16 7.48 -30.01 -39.02
CA ARG A 16 7.54 -28.54 -39.00
C ARG A 16 6.27 -27.94 -38.42
N GLU A 17 5.11 -28.39 -38.88
CA GLU A 17 3.81 -27.91 -38.38
C GLU A 17 3.66 -28.15 -36.87
N PHE A 18 4.02 -29.34 -36.37
CA PHE A 18 4.00 -29.60 -34.92
C PHE A 18 4.97 -28.69 -34.15
N THR A 19 6.11 -28.34 -34.74
CA THR A 19 7.08 -27.42 -34.13
C THR A 19 6.54 -25.99 -34.08
N ASP A 20 5.91 -25.53 -35.16
CA ASP A 20 5.32 -24.19 -35.24
C ASP A 20 4.11 -24.07 -34.30
N ILE A 21 3.27 -25.10 -34.21
CA ILE A 21 2.18 -25.20 -33.23
C ILE A 21 2.73 -25.11 -31.80
N LYS A 22 3.83 -25.80 -31.49
CA LYS A 22 4.45 -25.74 -30.16
C LYS A 22 4.96 -24.34 -29.83
N LYS A 23 5.56 -23.64 -30.78
CA LYS A 23 6.00 -22.24 -30.61
C LYS A 23 4.80 -21.32 -30.38
N ALA A 24 3.75 -21.46 -31.18
CA ALA A 24 2.52 -20.69 -31.01
C ALA A 24 1.89 -20.91 -29.63
N TYR A 25 1.84 -22.16 -29.16
CA TYR A 25 1.35 -22.48 -27.81
C TYR A 25 2.17 -21.80 -26.71
N ILE A 26 3.50 -21.80 -26.81
CA ILE A 26 4.38 -21.14 -25.83
C ILE A 26 4.07 -19.64 -25.78
N ILE A 27 3.95 -18.99 -26.94
CA ILE A 27 3.61 -17.56 -27.02
C ILE A 27 2.26 -17.28 -26.35
N VAL A 28 1.23 -18.06 -26.68
CA VAL A 28 -0.11 -17.88 -26.11
C VAL A 28 -0.09 -18.11 -24.60
N ARG A 29 0.61 -19.14 -24.13
CA ARG A 29 0.75 -19.44 -22.70
C ARG A 29 1.44 -18.29 -21.95
N ASP A 30 2.51 -17.75 -22.52
CA ASP A 30 3.28 -16.68 -21.89
C ASP A 30 2.49 -15.36 -21.94
N LEU A 31 1.72 -15.12 -23.00
CA LEU A 31 0.76 -14.01 -23.06
C LEU A 31 -0.28 -14.11 -21.94
N VAL A 32 -0.90 -15.28 -21.75
CA VAL A 32 -1.89 -15.49 -20.67
C VAL A 32 -1.28 -15.17 -19.30
N ARG A 33 -0.07 -15.66 -19.01
CA ARG A 33 0.64 -15.35 -17.75
C ARG A 33 0.91 -13.87 -17.60
N SER A 34 1.34 -13.21 -18.67
CA SER A 34 1.58 -11.76 -18.64
C SER A 34 0.29 -10.96 -18.38
N LEU A 35 -0.86 -11.44 -18.86
CA LEU A 35 -2.17 -10.85 -18.58
C LEU A 35 -2.57 -11.04 -17.11
N ASP A 36 -2.31 -12.21 -16.53
CA ASP A 36 -2.57 -12.46 -15.10
C ASP A 36 -1.70 -11.56 -14.21
N ASP A 37 -0.43 -11.40 -14.55
CA ASP A 37 0.49 -10.49 -13.85
C ASP A 37 0.04 -9.02 -13.99
N LEU A 38 -0.38 -8.61 -15.19
CA LEU A 38 -0.93 -7.27 -15.43
C LEU A 38 -2.19 -7.03 -14.59
N ARG A 39 -3.12 -7.98 -14.58
CA ARG A 39 -4.35 -7.90 -13.78
C ARG A 39 -4.02 -7.74 -12.30
N LYS A 40 -3.07 -8.50 -11.78
CA LYS A 40 -2.63 -8.42 -10.39
C LYS A 40 -2.07 -7.03 -10.06
N LYS A 41 -1.19 -6.49 -10.90
CA LYS A 41 -0.63 -5.14 -10.74
C LYS A 41 -1.68 -4.04 -10.78
N ILE A 42 -2.66 -4.13 -11.68
CA ILE A 42 -3.75 -3.15 -11.75
C ILE A 42 -4.59 -3.18 -10.48
N LEU A 43 -4.87 -4.37 -9.95
CA LEU A 43 -5.63 -4.51 -8.70
C LEU A 43 -4.88 -3.92 -7.50
N GLU A 44 -3.57 -4.14 -7.43
CA GLU A 44 -2.70 -3.55 -6.40
C GLU A 44 -2.71 -2.02 -6.48
N VAL A 45 -2.42 -1.43 -7.65
CA VAL A 45 -2.44 0.03 -7.87
C VAL A 45 -3.83 0.62 -7.58
N GLY A 46 -4.89 -0.06 -7.99
CA GLY A 46 -6.27 0.38 -7.74
C GLY A 46 -6.61 0.44 -6.25
N ASN A 47 -6.21 -0.58 -5.48
CA ASN A 47 -6.42 -0.61 -4.03
C ASN A 47 -5.60 0.48 -3.32
N ASP A 48 -4.35 0.69 -3.74
CA ASP A 48 -3.49 1.74 -3.20
C ASP A 48 -4.08 3.13 -3.45
N HIS A 49 -4.55 3.38 -4.68
CA HIS A 49 -5.21 4.65 -5.04
C HIS A 49 -6.53 4.85 -4.28
N ALA A 50 -7.33 3.81 -4.08
CA ALA A 50 -8.57 3.91 -3.31
C ALA A 50 -8.29 4.34 -1.86
N ALA A 51 -7.28 3.74 -1.22
CA ALA A 51 -6.86 4.11 0.14
C ALA A 51 -6.29 5.54 0.21
N LEU A 52 -5.54 5.97 -0.80
CA LEU A 52 -4.97 7.33 -0.86
C LEU A 52 -6.02 8.40 -1.16
N ILE A 53 -6.97 8.15 -2.06
CA ILE A 53 -8.01 9.11 -2.44
C ILE A 53 -8.95 9.36 -1.26
N ASP A 54 -9.42 8.30 -0.59
CA ASP A 54 -10.28 8.41 0.59
C ASP A 54 -9.59 9.20 1.71
N PHE A 55 -8.30 8.91 1.94
CA PHE A 55 -7.49 9.67 2.89
C PHE A 55 -7.29 11.14 2.47
N SER A 56 -7.09 11.43 1.18
CA SER A 56 -6.81 12.79 0.71
C SER A 56 -7.96 13.77 0.91
N ILE A 57 -9.18 13.28 1.06
CA ILE A 57 -10.39 14.09 1.29
C ILE A 57 -10.93 13.98 2.72
N SER A 58 -10.29 13.19 3.58
CA SER A 58 -10.77 12.95 4.93
C SER A 58 -10.38 14.06 5.91
N ALA A 59 -11.30 14.36 6.82
CA ALA A 59 -11.13 15.33 7.88
C ALA A 59 -11.72 14.80 9.20
N THR A 60 -11.02 15.06 10.30
CA THR A 60 -11.47 14.76 11.65
C THR A 60 -11.26 15.97 12.54
N ASP A 61 -12.30 16.30 13.29
CA ASP A 61 -12.35 17.46 14.19
C ASP A 61 -12.56 17.01 15.63
N GLY A 62 -12.21 17.87 16.59
CA GLY A 62 -12.45 17.63 18.01
C GLY A 62 -11.57 16.54 18.61
N ILE A 63 -10.37 16.30 18.07
CA ILE A 63 -9.47 15.27 18.57
C ILE A 63 -8.95 15.67 19.95
N THR A 64 -8.95 14.70 20.88
CA THR A 64 -8.29 14.80 22.17
C THR A 64 -6.92 14.12 22.09
N SER A 65 -5.86 14.84 22.44
CA SER A 65 -4.50 14.31 22.46
C SER A 65 -4.31 13.26 23.57
N GLY A 66 -3.33 12.38 23.37
CA GLY A 66 -2.97 11.36 24.33
C GLY A 66 -2.16 11.96 25.48
N THR A 67 -2.51 11.62 26.71
CA THR A 67 -1.94 12.24 27.92
C THR A 67 -0.70 11.54 28.46
N THR A 68 -0.27 10.45 27.80
CA THR A 68 0.84 9.62 28.29
C THR A 68 2.21 10.17 27.93
N GLN A 69 2.28 11.16 27.02
CA GLN A 69 3.53 11.76 26.56
C GLN A 69 4.54 10.73 26.03
N THR A 70 4.03 9.69 25.39
CA THR A 70 4.84 8.64 24.75
C THR A 70 4.25 8.31 23.39
N GLN A 71 5.08 7.78 22.48
CA GLN A 71 4.60 7.26 21.20
C GLN A 71 3.48 6.23 21.43
N ALA A 72 3.61 5.31 22.38
CA ALA A 72 2.62 4.24 22.59
C ALA A 72 1.22 4.76 22.95
N GLY A 73 1.12 5.78 23.80
CA GLY A 73 -0.17 6.31 24.26
C GLY A 73 -0.57 7.67 23.66
N ALA A 74 0.08 8.10 22.58
CA ALA A 74 -0.37 9.22 21.76
C ALA A 74 -1.61 8.83 20.92
N THR A 75 -2.53 9.78 20.73
CA THR A 75 -3.75 9.54 19.94
C THR A 75 -3.41 9.38 18.46
N ALA A 76 -3.78 8.26 17.85
CA ALA A 76 -3.53 8.01 16.43
C ALA A 76 -4.44 8.86 15.53
N LEU A 77 -3.83 9.53 14.56
CA LEU A 77 -4.53 10.28 13.52
C LEU A 77 -4.93 9.37 12.36
N THR A 78 -6.17 9.51 11.89
CA THR A 78 -6.73 8.65 10.84
C THR A 78 -7.11 9.40 9.57
N SER A 79 -7.03 10.73 9.58
CA SER A 79 -7.46 11.58 8.46
C SER A 79 -6.32 12.42 7.90
N ARG A 80 -6.50 13.04 6.73
CA ARG A 80 -5.56 14.04 6.22
C ARG A 80 -5.63 15.32 7.04
N PHE A 81 -6.82 15.86 7.28
CA PHE A 81 -6.99 17.04 8.13
C PHE A 81 -7.40 16.63 9.53
N ASN A 82 -6.63 17.03 10.54
CA ASN A 82 -6.88 16.67 11.93
C ASN A 82 -6.83 17.92 12.80
N ARG A 83 -7.98 18.33 13.34
CA ARG A 83 -8.04 19.41 14.33
C ARG A 83 -8.04 18.81 15.73
N VAL A 84 -6.97 19.10 16.47
CA VAL A 84 -6.81 18.71 17.86
C VAL A 84 -7.29 19.86 18.71
N ALA A 85 -8.40 19.63 19.43
CA ALA A 85 -9.13 20.68 20.14
C ALA A 85 -8.99 20.57 21.67
N THR A 86 -8.44 19.47 22.18
CA THR A 86 -8.28 19.26 23.63
C THR A 86 -6.92 18.66 23.95
N HIS A 87 -6.21 19.30 24.89
CA HIS A 87 -5.04 18.77 25.58
C HIS A 87 -5.31 18.81 27.08
N GLY A 88 -5.02 17.72 27.78
CA GLY A 88 -5.11 17.66 29.23
C GLY A 88 -3.89 18.29 29.90
N ASN A 89 -2.71 18.07 29.30
CA ASN A 89 -1.42 18.46 29.86
C ASN A 89 -0.52 19.11 28.79
N VAL A 90 0.54 19.78 29.25
CA VAL A 90 1.69 20.14 28.39
C VAL A 90 2.32 18.86 27.87
N ASP A 91 2.84 18.88 26.63
CA ASP A 91 3.49 17.74 25.98
C ASP A 91 2.56 16.57 25.62
N ASP A 92 1.23 16.77 25.68
CA ASP A 92 0.31 15.78 25.15
C ASP A 92 0.54 15.57 23.65
N GLY A 93 0.27 14.35 23.18
CA GLY A 93 0.75 13.92 21.88
C GLY A 93 -0.29 13.32 20.95
N VAL A 94 -0.02 13.47 19.65
CA VAL A 94 -0.69 12.73 18.58
C VAL A 94 0.32 11.88 17.81
N LYS A 95 -0.16 10.79 17.23
CA LYS A 95 0.63 9.86 16.44
C LYS A 95 0.25 9.94 14.98
N LEU A 96 1.25 10.10 14.12
CA LEU A 96 1.07 10.06 12.67
C LEU A 96 0.61 8.66 12.21
N PRO A 97 -0.20 8.58 11.14
CA PRO A 97 -0.47 7.31 10.47
C PRO A 97 0.81 6.77 9.82
N THR A 98 0.82 5.46 9.52
CA THR A 98 1.95 4.82 8.82
C THR A 98 2.32 5.60 7.56
N ALA A 99 3.62 5.86 7.41
CA ALA A 99 4.18 6.59 6.31
C ALA A 99 3.95 5.84 5.00
N LEU A 100 3.45 6.55 4.00
CA LEU A 100 3.26 6.05 2.64
C LEU A 100 3.63 7.16 1.66
N ALA A 101 4.28 6.80 0.56
CA ALA A 101 4.67 7.78 -0.46
C ALA A 101 3.45 8.56 -0.96
N GLY A 102 3.54 9.89 -0.96
CA GLY A 102 2.47 10.79 -1.39
C GLY A 102 1.36 11.05 -0.36
N LYS A 103 1.45 10.48 0.85
CA LYS A 103 0.53 10.79 1.95
C LYS A 103 0.97 12.08 2.66
N GLU A 104 0.04 13.01 2.83
CA GLU A 104 0.23 14.26 3.57
C GLU A 104 -0.75 14.31 4.75
N VAL A 105 -0.29 14.74 5.92
CA VAL A 105 -1.12 14.93 7.11
C VAL A 105 -0.99 16.37 7.57
N ILE A 106 -2.11 17.04 7.74
CA ILE A 106 -2.22 18.41 8.21
C ILE A 106 -2.84 18.37 9.60
N ILE A 107 -2.09 18.89 10.58
CA ILE A 107 -2.50 18.94 11.98
C ILE A 107 -2.76 20.40 12.33
N LEU A 108 -3.95 20.68 12.85
CA LEU A 108 -4.29 21.96 13.46
C LEU A 108 -4.34 21.77 14.96
N ASN A 109 -3.36 22.33 15.68
CA ASN A 109 -3.47 22.51 17.11
C ASN A 109 -4.37 23.73 17.37
N ASP A 110 -5.62 23.47 17.77
CA ASP A 110 -6.60 24.51 18.11
C ASP A 110 -6.87 24.50 19.61
N THR A 111 -5.79 24.62 20.38
CA THR A 111 -5.85 24.83 21.81
C THR A 111 -5.01 26.04 22.20
N ALA A 112 -5.41 26.70 23.28
CA ALA A 112 -4.72 27.87 23.80
C ALA A 112 -3.69 27.52 24.91
N VAL A 113 -3.52 26.23 25.23
CA VAL A 113 -3.02 25.80 26.55
C VAL A 113 -1.62 25.21 26.50
N ALA A 114 -1.20 24.54 25.41
CA ALA A 114 0.12 23.89 25.36
C ALA A 114 0.60 23.54 23.94
N ASP A 115 1.92 23.31 23.84
CA ASP A 115 2.56 22.68 22.68
C ASP A 115 2.08 21.23 22.54
N LEU A 116 1.89 20.80 21.29
CA LEU A 116 1.43 19.47 20.92
C LEU A 116 2.62 18.66 20.39
N GLN A 117 2.89 17.51 20.99
CA GLN A 117 3.95 16.62 20.51
C GLN A 117 3.47 15.74 19.36
N VAL A 118 4.29 15.61 18.32
CA VAL A 118 4.01 14.74 17.18
C VAL A 118 4.93 13.53 17.20
N TRP A 119 4.35 12.34 17.22
CA TRP A 119 5.06 11.06 17.25
C TRP A 119 4.94 10.31 15.92
N PRO A 120 5.99 9.58 15.48
CA PRO A 120 5.88 8.72 14.30
C PRO A 120 4.92 7.55 14.54
N ALA A 121 4.46 6.93 13.46
CA ALA A 121 3.85 5.61 13.56
C ALA A 121 4.87 4.59 14.10
N THR A 122 4.41 3.48 14.65
CA THR A 122 5.30 2.40 15.08
C THR A 122 6.15 1.96 13.89
N ASP A 123 7.47 1.81 14.10
CA ASP A 123 8.48 1.45 13.10
C ASP A 123 8.79 2.52 12.03
N ASP A 124 8.17 3.71 12.10
CA ASP A 124 8.50 4.87 11.26
C ASP A 124 9.46 5.85 11.97
N ALA A 125 9.92 6.86 11.23
CA ALA A 125 10.88 7.86 11.71
C ALA A 125 10.43 9.30 11.39
N ILE A 126 10.77 10.25 12.27
CA ILE A 126 10.66 11.70 12.05
C ILE A 126 12.08 12.27 12.00
N GLU A 127 12.41 13.05 10.95
CA GLU A 127 13.74 13.66 10.76
C GLU A 127 14.93 12.67 10.87
N GLY A 128 14.70 11.39 10.56
CA GLY A 128 15.71 10.32 10.65
C GLY A 128 15.90 9.70 12.04
N ALA A 129 15.19 10.18 13.07
CA ALA A 129 15.07 9.51 14.36
C ALA A 129 13.85 8.57 14.34
N ALA A 130 14.04 7.32 14.78
CA ALA A 130 13.05 6.25 14.68
C ALA A 130 12.02 6.31 15.83
N ALA A 131 11.82 5.20 16.55
CA ALA A 131 10.92 5.13 17.69
C ALA A 131 11.18 6.28 18.70
N ASP A 132 10.09 6.79 19.26
CA ASP A 132 10.10 7.88 20.24
C ASP A 132 10.72 9.22 19.76
N ALA A 133 10.84 9.45 18.45
CA ALA A 133 11.13 10.78 17.94
C ALA A 133 9.94 11.72 18.22
N VAL A 134 10.23 12.92 18.75
CA VAL A 134 9.24 13.98 18.97
C VAL A 134 9.54 15.12 18.01
N GLY A 135 8.53 15.48 17.22
CA GLY A 135 8.50 16.69 16.39
C GLY A 135 7.62 17.77 17.00
#